data_AF-A0A2A3MCZ7-F1
#
_entry.id   AF-A0A2A3MCZ7-F1
#
_cell.length_a   1.000
_cell.length_b   1.000
_cell.length_c   1.000
_cell.angle_alpha   90.00
_cell.angle_beta   90.00
_cell.angle_gamma   90.00
#
_symmetry.space_group_name_H-M   'P 1'
#
loop_
_entity.id
_entity.type
_entity.pdbx_description
1 polymer ?
#
loop_
_entity_poly.entity_id
_entity_poly.type
_entity_poly.pdbx_seq_one_letter_code
_entity_poly.pdbx_strand_id
1 'polypeptide(L)'
;MVYSKHCLQHTNSVIDYLARYTRRIAISNARLQQVDEQTVTLSYKDYRQAARNRQMVLSGEEFVRHFLLHILPKGLMRVRHYGFLANRCRRTRLEQINTALHVLRTTQTDEVTVTHTTAPPPVCSQCKCPNMRVHWDHCSASSARR
;
A
#
# COMPACT_ATOMS: atom_id res chain seq x y z
N MET A 1 -13.63 -12.75 -5.07
CA MET A 1 -13.13 -13.96 -5.75
C MET A 1 -13.14 -13.64 -7.24
N VAL A 2 -11.99 -13.48 -7.89
CA VAL A 2 -11.97 -13.29 -9.36
C VAL A 2 -11.93 -14.69 -9.95
N TYR A 3 -13.07 -15.16 -10.44
CA TYR A 3 -13.14 -16.39 -11.23
C TYR A 3 -12.67 -16.05 -12.64
N SER A 4 -11.43 -16.43 -12.98
CA SER A 4 -10.98 -16.39 -14.37
C SER A 4 -11.34 -17.72 -15.04
N LYS A 5 -12.42 -17.70 -15.83
CA LYS A 5 -12.64 -18.71 -16.89
C LYS A 5 -11.40 -18.69 -17.79
N HIS A 6 -11.03 -19.83 -18.38
CA HIS A 6 -9.85 -19.89 -19.25
C HIS A 6 -10.04 -18.98 -20.48
N CYS A 7 -9.53 -17.75 -20.42
CA CYS A 7 -9.64 -16.76 -21.50
C CYS A 7 -8.52 -17.02 -22.52
N LEU A 8 -8.67 -18.09 -23.31
CA LEU A 8 -7.66 -18.54 -24.29
C LEU A 8 -7.25 -17.48 -25.33
N GLN A 9 -8.09 -16.47 -25.57
CA GLN A 9 -7.86 -15.50 -26.64
C GLN A 9 -7.23 -14.18 -26.18
N HIS A 10 -7.27 -13.84 -24.88
CA HIS A 10 -6.88 -12.50 -24.40
C HIS A 10 -6.13 -12.51 -23.05
N THR A 11 -5.28 -13.51 -22.80
CA THR A 11 -4.49 -13.64 -21.57
C THR A 11 -3.71 -12.36 -21.24
N ASN A 12 -3.07 -11.75 -22.24
CA ASN A 12 -2.30 -10.52 -22.05
C ASN A 12 -3.17 -9.36 -21.55
N SER A 13 -4.39 -9.21 -22.08
CA SER A 13 -5.32 -8.17 -21.63
C SER A 13 -5.77 -8.37 -20.19
N VAL A 14 -5.97 -9.63 -19.77
CA VAL A 14 -6.32 -9.96 -18.37
C VAL A 14 -5.13 -9.69 -17.46
N ILE A 15 -3.92 -10.06 -17.86
CA ILE A 15 -2.69 -9.78 -17.10
C ILE A 15 -2.49 -8.27 -16.97
N ASP A 16 -2.58 -7.52 -18.07
CA ASP A 16 -2.44 -6.06 -18.06
C ASP A 16 -3.49 -5.39 -17.19
N TYR A 17 -4.73 -5.86 -17.28
CA TYR A 17 -5.81 -5.42 -16.40
C TYR A 17 -5.40 -5.63 -14.95
N LEU A 18 -5.14 -6.88 -14.53
CA LEU A 18 -4.78 -7.23 -13.15
C LEU A 18 -3.53 -6.49 -12.65
N ALA A 19 -2.50 -6.37 -13.48
CA ALA A 19 -1.26 -5.67 -13.16
C ALA A 19 -1.53 -4.18 -12.84
N ARG A 20 -2.46 -3.54 -13.55
CA ARG A 20 -2.87 -2.16 -13.24
C ARG A 20 -3.58 -2.06 -11.90
N TYR A 21 -4.41 -3.04 -11.52
CA TYR A 21 -5.11 -3.03 -10.22
C TYR A 21 -4.21 -3.37 -9.03
N THR A 22 -3.13 -4.13 -9.24
CA THR A 22 -2.19 -4.47 -8.15
C THR A 22 -1.14 -3.37 -7.94
N ARG A 23 -0.60 -2.79 -9.02
CA ARG A 23 0.46 -1.77 -8.93
C ARG A 23 -0.03 -0.33 -8.83
N ARG A 24 -1.17 0.06 -9.41
CA ARG A 24 -1.58 1.47 -9.34
C ARG A 24 -1.92 1.87 -7.92
N ILE A 25 -1.50 3.09 -7.59
CA ILE A 25 -1.86 3.76 -6.35
C ILE A 25 -3.26 4.40 -6.47
N ALA A 26 -3.74 4.87 -5.33
CA ALA A 26 -4.94 5.68 -5.12
C ALA A 26 -5.27 6.66 -6.25
N ILE A 27 -4.34 7.59 -6.49
CA ILE A 27 -4.45 8.71 -7.40
C ILE A 27 -3.16 8.73 -8.20
N SER A 28 -3.23 8.45 -9.50
CA SER A 28 -2.04 8.47 -10.37
C SER A 28 -1.57 9.90 -10.63
N ASN A 29 -0.27 10.12 -10.79
CA ASN A 29 0.30 11.43 -11.13
C ASN A 29 -0.34 12.07 -12.36
N ALA A 30 -0.71 11.27 -13.38
CA ALA A 30 -1.41 11.76 -14.57
C ALA A 30 -2.78 12.42 -14.29
N ARG A 31 -3.35 12.21 -13.09
CA ARG A 31 -4.58 12.86 -12.64
C ARG A 31 -4.32 14.19 -11.93
N LEU A 32 -3.11 14.44 -11.43
CA LEU A 32 -2.72 15.74 -10.88
C LEU A 32 -2.49 16.70 -12.05
N GLN A 33 -3.38 17.66 -12.24
CA GLN A 33 -3.31 18.63 -13.33
C GLN A 33 -2.49 19.86 -12.92
N GLN A 34 -2.69 20.33 -11.69
CA GLN A 34 -2.02 21.49 -11.13
C GLN A 34 -1.92 21.34 -9.60
N VAL A 35 -0.86 21.88 -9.02
CA VAL A 35 -0.63 21.97 -7.58
C VAL A 35 -0.15 23.38 -7.28
N ASP A 36 -0.90 24.09 -6.44
CA ASP A 36 -0.57 25.42 -5.93
C ASP A 36 -0.24 25.32 -4.43
N GLU A 37 0.13 26.44 -3.80
CA GLU A 37 0.44 26.46 -2.36
C GLU A 37 -0.72 26.01 -1.47
N GLN A 38 -1.96 26.23 -1.90
CA GLN A 38 -3.16 25.94 -1.10
C GLN A 38 -4.05 24.84 -1.68
N THR A 39 -3.94 24.56 -2.99
CA THR A 39 -4.91 23.70 -3.69
C THR A 39 -4.26 22.71 -4.64
N VAL A 40 -4.99 21.62 -4.90
CA VAL A 40 -4.63 20.57 -5.85
C VAL A 40 -5.79 20.35 -6.81
N THR A 41 -5.50 20.43 -8.11
CA THR A 41 -6.47 20.17 -9.17
C THR A 41 -6.31 18.75 -9.71
N LEU A 42 -7.38 17.96 -9.64
CA LEU A 42 -7.43 16.56 -10.06
C LEU A 42 -8.37 16.35 -11.24
N SER A 43 -7.95 15.57 -12.23
CA SER A 43 -8.85 15.04 -13.26
C SER A 43 -9.46 13.69 -12.85
N TYR A 44 -10.77 13.54 -13.06
CA TYR A 44 -11.52 12.33 -12.76
C TYR A 44 -12.54 12.02 -13.85
N LYS A 45 -12.97 10.76 -13.92
CA LYS A 45 -14.07 10.35 -14.80
C LYS A 45 -15.38 10.41 -14.02
N ASP A 46 -16.31 11.22 -14.50
CA ASP A 46 -17.67 11.26 -13.97
C ASP A 46 -18.51 10.16 -14.64
N TYR A 47 -18.59 9.01 -13.99
CA TYR A 47 -19.39 7.88 -14.49
C TYR A 47 -20.90 8.16 -14.50
N ARG A 48 -21.39 9.15 -13.73
CA ARG A 48 -22.80 9.56 -13.77
C ARG A 48 -23.12 10.36 -15.02
N GLN A 49 -22.12 11.03 -15.60
CA GLN A 49 -22.24 11.82 -16.82
C GLN A 49 -21.47 11.17 -17.99
N ALA A 50 -21.83 9.93 -18.34
CA ALA A 50 -21.28 9.21 -19.49
C ALA A 50 -19.73 9.06 -19.46
N ALA A 51 -19.14 8.93 -18.27
CA ALA A 51 -17.71 8.75 -18.05
C ALA A 51 -16.83 9.89 -18.63
N ARG A 52 -17.39 11.11 -18.74
CA ARG A 52 -16.65 12.31 -19.19
C ARG A 52 -15.53 12.65 -18.20
N ASN A 53 -14.42 13.14 -18.72
CA ASN A 53 -13.34 13.68 -17.88
C ASN A 53 -13.76 15.06 -17.35
N ARG A 54 -13.65 15.24 -16.03
CA ARG A 54 -13.92 16.48 -15.30
C ARG A 54 -12.73 16.81 -14.40
N GLN A 55 -12.66 18.04 -13.93
CA GLN A 55 -11.68 18.49 -12.95
C GLN A 55 -12.37 18.74 -11.61
N MET A 56 -11.67 18.48 -10.51
CA MET A 56 -12.04 18.93 -9.17
C MET A 56 -10.85 19.66 -8.55
N VAL A 57 -11.13 20.72 -7.81
CA VAL A 57 -10.14 21.44 -7.03
C VAL A 57 -10.38 21.11 -5.57
N LEU A 58 -9.34 20.69 -4.87
CA LEU A 58 -9.35 20.39 -3.43
C LEU A 58 -8.32 21.25 -2.73
N SER A 59 -8.52 21.53 -1.44
CA SER A 59 -7.42 22.04 -0.61
C SER A 59 -6.33 20.97 -0.48
N GLY A 60 -5.09 21.39 -0.18
CA GLY A 60 -4.00 20.47 0.10
C GLY A 60 -4.32 19.47 1.21
N GLU A 61 -4.96 19.95 2.29
CA GLU A 61 -5.38 19.11 3.43
C GLU A 61 -6.38 18.04 3.01
N GLU A 62 -7.40 18.41 2.23
CA GLU A 62 -8.43 17.48 1.79
C GLU A 62 -7.87 16.45 0.79
N PHE A 63 -6.95 16.87 -0.07
CA PHE A 63 -6.20 15.95 -0.93
C PHE A 63 -5.44 14.91 -0.11
N VAL A 64 -4.69 15.33 0.92
CA VAL A 64 -3.94 14.42 1.78
C VAL A 64 -4.90 13.48 2.52
N ARG A 65 -5.97 14.00 3.11
CA ARG A 65 -6.99 13.19 3.81
C ARG A 65 -7.54 12.09 2.90
N HIS A 66 -7.92 12.45 1.67
CA HIS A 66 -8.41 11.49 0.68
C HIS A 66 -7.34 10.50 0.23
N PHE A 67 -6.10 10.95 0.03
CA PHE A 67 -4.99 10.07 -0.35
C PHE A 67 -4.73 9.02 0.72
N LEU A 68 -4.75 9.41 2.00
CA LEU A 68 -4.53 8.51 3.14
C LEU A 68 -5.60 7.42 3.25
N LEU A 69 -6.84 7.65 2.80
CA LEU A 69 -7.90 6.62 2.77
C LEU A 69 -7.53 5.41 1.89
N HIS A 70 -6.59 5.58 0.97
CA HIS A 70 -6.15 4.52 0.08
C HIS A 70 -4.88 3.79 0.55
N ILE A 71 -4.27 4.23 1.66
CA ILE A 71 -3.13 3.57 2.26
C ILE A 71 -3.65 2.47 3.18
N LEU A 72 -3.19 1.24 2.95
CA LEU A 72 -3.55 0.12 3.80
C LEU A 72 -2.84 0.25 5.16
N PRO A 73 -3.57 0.15 6.28
CA PRO A 73 -2.97 0.04 7.60
C PRO A 73 -1.98 -1.11 7.71
N LYS A 74 -1.02 -0.98 8.63
CA LYS A 74 -0.01 -2.01 8.89
C LYS A 74 -0.67 -3.36 9.20
N GLY A 75 -0.16 -4.43 8.59
CA GLY A 75 -0.67 -5.79 8.76
C GLY A 75 -1.78 -6.19 7.77
N LEU A 76 -2.31 -5.24 6.99
CA LEU A 76 -3.17 -5.55 5.86
C LEU A 76 -2.34 -5.64 4.57
N MET A 77 -2.69 -6.60 3.71
CA MET A 77 -2.06 -6.79 2.40
C MET A 77 -2.99 -6.38 1.27
N ARG A 78 -2.42 -5.75 0.24
CA ARG A 78 -3.16 -5.32 -0.96
C ARG A 78 -3.66 -6.51 -1.76
N VAL A 79 -2.87 -7.58 -1.86
CA VAL A 79 -3.25 -8.83 -2.54
C VAL A 79 -3.34 -9.95 -1.50
N ARG A 80 -4.51 -10.57 -1.39
CA ARG A 80 -4.73 -11.73 -0.52
C ARG A 80 -4.59 -13.02 -1.33
N HIS A 81 -3.66 -13.87 -0.91
CA HIS A 81 -3.51 -15.20 -1.47
C HIS A 81 -4.50 -16.19 -0.85
N TYR A 82 -5.04 -17.08 -1.67
CA TYR A 82 -5.98 -18.14 -1.26
C TYR A 82 -5.47 -19.52 -1.68
N GLY A 83 -6.13 -20.57 -1.18
CA GLY A 83 -5.74 -21.96 -1.46
C GLY A 83 -4.39 -22.30 -0.84
N PHE A 84 -3.53 -22.98 -1.59
CA PHE A 84 -2.21 -23.39 -1.12
C PHE A 84 -1.24 -22.22 -0.90
N LEU A 85 -1.53 -21.03 -1.45
CA LEU A 85 -0.74 -19.82 -1.23
C LEU A 85 -1.23 -18.98 -0.03
N ALA A 86 -2.31 -19.37 0.64
CA ALA A 86 -2.82 -18.63 1.79
C ALA A 86 -1.80 -18.57 2.94
N ASN A 87 -1.61 -17.39 3.56
CA ASN A 87 -0.54 -17.17 4.54
C ASN A 87 -0.47 -18.22 5.66
N ARG A 88 -1.62 -18.69 6.16
CA ARG A 88 -1.69 -19.69 7.23
C ARG A 88 -1.02 -21.01 6.86
N CYS A 89 -1.18 -21.47 5.62
CA CYS A 89 -0.76 -22.80 5.19
C CYS A 89 0.33 -22.79 4.11
N ARG A 90 0.70 -21.60 3.59
CA ARG A 90 1.63 -21.43 2.47
C ARG A 90 2.92 -22.21 2.66
N ARG A 91 3.55 -22.11 3.83
CA ARG A 91 4.83 -22.77 4.09
C ARG A 91 4.72 -24.29 3.96
N THR A 92 3.82 -24.90 4.73
CA THR A 92 3.58 -26.35 4.72
C THR A 92 3.09 -26.86 3.36
N ARG A 93 2.17 -26.14 2.70
CA ARG A 93 1.61 -26.55 1.40
C ARG A 93 2.65 -26.46 0.28
N LEU A 94 3.48 -25.42 0.27
CA LEU A 94 4.56 -25.30 -0.71
C LEU A 94 5.62 -26.38 -0.51
N GLU A 95 5.94 -26.78 0.72
CA GLU A 95 6.85 -27.90 0.97
C GLU A 95 6.30 -29.20 0.36
N GLN A 96 5.03 -29.52 0.65
CA GLN A 96 4.35 -30.69 0.08
C GLN A 96 4.36 -30.69 -1.46
N ILE A 97 4.05 -29.55 -2.09
CA ILE A 97 4.05 -29.42 -3.55
C ILE A 97 5.45 -29.62 -4.14
N ASN A 98 6.48 -29.00 -3.56
CA ASN A 98 7.85 -29.14 -4.07
C ASN A 98 8.36 -30.58 -3.95
N THR A 99 8.06 -31.26 -2.84
CA THR A 99 8.37 -32.68 -2.67
C THR A 99 7.69 -33.53 -3.75
N ALA A 100 6.40 -33.29 -4.01
CA ALA A 100 5.65 -34.03 -5.04
C ALA A 100 6.17 -33.76 -6.47
N LEU A 101 6.69 -32.55 -6.73
CA LEU A 101 7.26 -32.19 -8.03
C LEU A 101 8.74 -32.58 -8.18
N HIS A 102 9.34 -33.21 -7.18
CA HIS A 102 10.79 -33.49 -7.12
C HIS A 102 11.66 -32.24 -7.35
N VAL A 103 11.14 -31.05 -7.02
CA VAL A 103 11.87 -29.80 -7.11
C VAL A 103 12.72 -29.68 -5.86
N LEU A 104 14.04 -29.83 -6.01
CA LEU A 104 15.00 -29.44 -4.98
C LEU A 104 14.81 -27.94 -4.73
N ARG A 105 14.25 -27.58 -3.58
CA ARG A 105 14.23 -26.18 -3.15
C ARG A 105 15.68 -25.79 -2.87
N THR A 106 16.29 -25.00 -3.76
CA THR A 106 17.29 -24.07 -3.30
C THR A 106 16.58 -23.14 -2.33
N THR A 107 16.95 -23.21 -1.06
CA THR A 107 16.56 -22.22 -0.06
C THR A 107 17.25 -20.92 -0.39
N GLN A 108 16.86 -20.27 -1.50
CA GLN A 108 16.98 -18.83 -1.59
C GLN A 108 15.83 -18.30 -0.74
N THR A 109 16.07 -18.33 0.57
CA THR A 109 15.53 -17.28 1.42
C THR A 109 16.11 -16.02 0.81
N ASP A 110 15.34 -15.31 -0.01
CA ASP A 110 15.51 -13.87 -0.10
C ASP A 110 15.23 -13.35 1.31
N GLU A 111 16.19 -13.54 2.20
CA GLU A 111 16.54 -12.52 3.18
C GLU A 111 16.88 -11.32 2.31
N VAL A 112 15.85 -10.59 1.91
CA VAL A 112 15.96 -9.15 2.00
C VAL A 112 16.20 -8.92 3.49
N THR A 113 17.46 -9.02 3.88
CA THR A 113 17.99 -8.36 5.06
C THR A 113 17.73 -6.89 4.78
N VAL A 114 16.49 -6.47 5.03
CA VAL A 114 16.28 -5.14 5.56
C VAL A 114 17.09 -5.22 6.83
N THR A 115 18.34 -4.78 6.77
CA THR A 115 19.02 -4.26 7.92
C THR A 115 18.08 -3.15 8.39
N HIS A 116 17.14 -3.53 9.27
CA HIS A 116 16.74 -2.64 10.31
C HIS A 116 18.04 -2.41 11.08
N THR A 117 18.89 -1.52 10.56
CA THR A 117 19.73 -0.70 11.40
C THR A 117 18.73 -0.18 12.41
N THR A 118 18.77 -0.75 13.60
CA THR A 118 18.13 -0.22 14.80
C THR A 118 18.80 1.10 15.06
N ALA A 119 18.54 2.08 14.18
CA ALA A 119 18.70 3.47 14.51
C ALA A 119 17.88 3.65 15.78
N PRO A 120 18.47 4.18 16.85
CA PRO A 120 17.72 4.47 18.06
C PRO A 120 16.49 5.27 17.66
N PRO A 121 15.32 5.00 18.29
CA PRO A 121 14.09 5.70 17.93
C PRO A 121 14.36 7.21 17.94
N PRO A 122 13.89 7.95 16.93
CA PRO A 122 14.16 9.39 16.83
C PRO A 122 13.67 10.05 18.12
N VAL A 123 14.62 10.60 18.88
CA VAL A 123 14.35 11.33 20.11
C VAL A 123 14.04 12.78 19.76
N CYS A 124 13.10 13.37 20.48
CA CYS A 124 12.80 14.79 20.34
C CYS A 124 14.05 15.65 20.63
N SER A 125 14.36 16.61 19.77
CA SER A 125 15.52 17.51 19.92
C SER A 125 15.44 18.44 21.15
N GLN A 126 14.24 18.63 21.71
CA GLN A 126 14.02 19.47 22.90
C GLN A 126 14.03 18.69 24.21
N CYS A 127 13.42 17.49 24.27
CA CYS A 127 13.25 16.76 25.55
C CYS A 127 13.93 15.38 25.61
N LYS A 128 14.54 14.91 24.50
CA LYS A 128 15.27 13.63 24.39
C LYS A 128 14.49 12.36 24.78
N CYS A 129 13.16 12.41 24.88
CA CYS A 129 12.35 11.23 25.20
C CYS A 129 12.14 10.32 23.97
N PRO A 130 12.11 8.98 24.14
CA PRO A 130 12.05 8.00 23.05
C PRO A 130 10.65 7.72 22.49
N ASN A 131 9.60 8.44 22.96
CA ASN A 131 8.21 8.11 22.66
C ASN A 131 7.50 9.33 22.03
N MET A 132 7.64 9.50 20.71
CA MET A 132 6.88 10.52 19.98
C MET A 132 5.42 10.06 19.80
N ARG A 133 4.52 10.57 20.64
CA ARG A 133 3.08 10.59 20.35
C ARG A 133 2.75 11.92 19.68
N VAL A 134 2.25 11.87 18.45
CA VAL A 134 1.71 13.04 17.76
C VAL A 134 0.39 13.43 18.41
N HIS A 135 0.44 14.42 19.31
CA HIS A 135 -0.71 15.22 19.68
C HIS A 135 -0.65 16.51 18.86
N TRP A 136 -1.73 16.82 18.14
CA TRP A 136 -1.82 18.00 17.27
C TRP A 136 -2.01 19.31 18.02
N ASP A 137 -2.05 19.27 19.36
CA ASP A 137 -2.17 20.44 20.20
C ASP A 137 -0.94 20.55 21.12
N HIS A 138 -0.20 21.65 20.96
CA HIS A 138 0.77 22.25 21.88
C HIS A 138 1.62 21.31 22.74
N CYS A 139 2.93 21.28 22.44
CA CYS A 139 3.98 20.68 23.27
C CYS A 139 4.01 21.36 24.66
N SER A 140 3.31 20.80 25.65
CA SER A 140 3.48 21.15 27.05
C SER A 140 4.31 20.07 27.75
N ALA A 141 5.47 20.47 28.27
CA ALA A 141 6.33 19.63 29.09
C ALA A 141 5.62 19.24 30.39
N SER A 142 5.09 18.02 30.50
CA SER A 142 4.62 17.48 31.77
C SER A 142 5.75 16.71 32.46
N SER A 143 6.26 17.30 33.53
CA SER A 143 7.25 16.78 34.45
C SER A 143 6.96 15.35 34.91
N ALA A 144 8.01 14.54 34.97
CA ALA A 144 8.09 13.27 35.67
C ALA A 144 7.42 13.28 37.04
N ARG A 145 6.71 12.19 37.37
CA ARG A 145 6.50 11.77 38.77
C ARG A 145 6.24 10.25 38.83
N ARG A 146 7.24 9.58 39.42
CA ARG A 146 7.30 8.25 40.07
C ARG A 146 6.73 7.04 39.34
#